data_AF-A0A075GVK4-F1
#
_entry.id   AF-A0A075GVK4-F1
#
_cell.length_a   1.000
_cell.length_b   1.000
_cell.length_c   1.000
_cell.angle_alpha   90.00
_cell.angle_beta   90.00
_cell.angle_gamma   90.00
#
_symmetry.space_group_name_H-M   'P 1'
#
loop_
_entity.id
_entity.type
_entity.pdbx_description
1 polymer ?
#
loop_
_entity_poly.entity_id
_entity_poly.type
_entity_poly.pdbx_seq_one_letter_code
_entity_poly.pdbx_strand_id
1 'polypeptide(L)'
;MNNVSKKVELACSECHRIIEVATGNLGWCLKSNNDVIAKTKKALVQLVFLNKNGLDPSDEEHKALAKELKDDMERVKPTNPECPFCPGAHLSSDWQGYVVVLNPERSEISSILNIERAGNYALKVNVR
;
A
#
# COMPACT_ATOMS: atom_id res chain seq x y z
N MET A 1 -9.58 2.48 -17.99
CA MET A 1 -8.15 2.85 -17.96
C MET A 1 -7.57 2.35 -16.64
N ASN A 2 -6.80 1.27 -16.69
CA ASN A 2 -6.25 0.57 -15.52
C ASN A 2 -5.22 1.47 -14.85
N ASN A 3 -5.64 2.14 -13.79
CA ASN A 3 -4.75 2.96 -12.98
C ASN A 3 -4.01 1.99 -12.04
N VAL A 4 -2.92 1.41 -12.53
CA VAL A 4 -2.00 0.62 -11.72
C VAL A 4 -1.33 1.63 -10.78
N SER A 5 -1.74 1.62 -9.51
CA SER A 5 -1.06 2.37 -8.47
C SER A 5 0.45 2.08 -8.57
N LYS A 6 1.29 3.12 -8.65
CA LYS A 6 2.74 2.93 -8.73
C LYS A 6 3.20 2.22 -7.46
N LYS A 7 3.64 0.98 -7.58
CA LYS A 7 4.27 0.25 -6.47
C LYS A 7 5.78 0.36 -6.61
N VAL A 8 6.46 0.48 -5.48
CA VAL A 8 7.92 0.39 -5.40
C VAL A 8 8.26 -0.82 -4.55
N GLU A 9 9.26 -1.57 -5.00
CA GLU A 9 9.79 -2.73 -4.29
C GLU A 9 10.94 -2.30 -3.40
N LEU A 10 10.81 -2.56 -2.10
CA LEU A 10 11.87 -2.33 -1.13
C LEU A 10 12.32 -3.66 -0.53
N ALA A 11 13.62 -3.82 -0.32
CA ALA A 11 14.18 -5.00 0.34
C ALA A 11 14.60 -4.67 1.78
N CYS A 12 14.27 -5.57 2.71
CA CYS A 12 14.68 -5.48 4.11
C CYS A 12 16.18 -5.72 4.29
N SER A 13 16.89 -4.85 5.01
CA SER A 13 18.33 -5.00 5.30
C SER A 13 18.66 -6.28 6.08
N GLU A 14 17.76 -6.76 6.93
CA GLU A 14 18.02 -7.88 7.83
C GLU A 14 17.68 -9.24 7.22
N CYS A 15 16.50 -9.36 6.61
CA CYS A 15 16.00 -10.64 6.10
C CYS A 15 15.91 -10.70 4.57
N HIS A 16 16.32 -9.63 3.88
CA HIS A 16 16.35 -9.50 2.42
C HIS A 16 15.00 -9.68 1.71
N ARG A 17 13.89 -9.85 2.45
CA ARG A 17 12.56 -9.95 1.87
C ARG A 17 12.21 -8.66 1.13
N ILE A 18 11.70 -8.82 -0.08
CA ILE A 18 11.17 -7.74 -0.90
C ILE A 18 9.70 -7.53 -0.54
N ILE A 19 9.34 -6.29 -0.27
CA ILE A 19 7.98 -5.86 0.01
C ILE A 19 7.53 -4.84 -1.04
N GLU A 20 6.28 -4.97 -1.48
CA GLU A 20 5.65 -4.00 -2.37
C GLU A 20 5.04 -2.87 -1.54
N VAL A 21 5.51 -1.65 -1.77
CA VAL A 21 5.00 -0.45 -1.11
C VAL A 21 4.24 0.38 -2.13
N ALA A 22 2.99 0.74 -1.81
CA ALA A 22 2.23 1.65 -2.63
C ALA A 22 2.85 3.05 -2.53
N THR A 23 3.25 3.62 -3.68
CA THR A 23 3.81 4.96 -3.76
C THR A 23 2.89 5.90 -4.53
N GLY A 24 2.85 7.16 -4.12
CA GLY A 24 2.05 8.21 -4.77
C GLY A 24 0.72 8.50 -4.09
N ASN A 25 -0.23 9.05 -4.86
CA ASN A 25 -1.53 9.45 -4.34
C ASN A 25 -2.39 8.21 -4.03
N LEU A 26 -2.48 7.86 -2.75
CA LEU A 26 -3.30 6.76 -2.23
C LEU A 26 -4.80 7.09 -2.18
N GLY A 27 -5.16 8.33 -2.52
CA GLY A 27 -6.53 8.81 -2.56
C GLY A 27 -6.88 9.73 -1.41
N TRP A 28 -8.17 9.79 -1.13
CA TRP A 28 -8.81 10.59 -0.11
C TRP A 28 -9.66 9.69 0.77
N CYS A 29 -9.64 9.95 2.07
CA CYS A 29 -10.51 9.33 3.06
C CYS A 29 -11.17 10.39 3.93
N LEU A 30 -12.12 9.99 4.77
CA LEU A 30 -12.63 10.82 5.85
C LEU A 30 -11.74 10.64 7.09
N LYS A 31 -11.50 11.71 7.86
CA LYS A 31 -10.83 11.57 9.17
C LYS A 31 -11.70 10.81 10.14
N SER A 32 -13.01 11.01 10.06
CA SER A 32 -14.02 10.32 10.88
C SER A 32 -14.14 8.82 10.57
N ASN A 33 -13.80 8.40 9.35
CA ASN A 33 -13.82 7.00 8.93
C ASN A 33 -12.82 6.76 7.78
N ASN A 34 -11.70 6.12 8.10
CA ASN A 34 -10.62 5.85 7.15
C ASN A 34 -10.84 4.59 6.28
N ASP A 35 -11.92 3.82 6.52
CA ASP A 35 -12.25 2.63 5.72
C ASP A 35 -12.76 2.99 4.31
N VAL A 36 -13.33 4.20 4.15
CA VAL A 36 -13.84 4.68 2.86
C VAL A 36 -12.76 5.48 2.15
N ILE A 37 -12.21 4.90 1.07
CA ILE A 37 -11.11 5.50 0.30
C ILE A 37 -11.52 5.67 -1.16
N ALA A 38 -11.22 6.83 -1.74
CA ALA A 38 -11.44 7.09 -3.15
C ALA A 38 -10.26 7.84 -3.78
N LYS A 39 -10.03 7.66 -5.08
CA LYS A 39 -8.90 8.32 -5.79
C LYS A 39 -8.99 9.86 -5.80
N THR A 40 -10.20 10.42 -5.73
CA THR A 40 -10.46 11.86 -5.78
C THR A 40 -11.47 12.26 -4.72
N LYS A 41 -11.47 13.54 -4.30
CA LYS A 41 -12.51 14.08 -3.40
C LYS A 41 -13.92 13.88 -3.96
N LYS A 42 -14.11 14.08 -5.27
CA LYS A 42 -15.42 13.92 -5.92
C LYS A 42 -15.94 12.49 -5.77
N ALA A 43 -15.09 11.51 -6.06
CA ALA A 43 -15.42 10.10 -5.92
C ALA A 43 -15.66 9.70 -4.46
N LEU A 44 -14.93 10.31 -3.51
CA LEU A 44 -15.15 10.07 -2.09
C LEU A 44 -16.55 10.54 -1.66
N VAL A 45 -16.93 11.76 -2.03
CA VAL A 45 -18.27 12.30 -1.72
C VAL A 45 -19.37 11.43 -2.31
N GLN A 46 -19.21 10.96 -3.56
CA GLN A 46 -20.16 10.06 -4.19
C GLN A 46 -20.29 8.73 -3.45
N LEU A 47 -19.16 8.10 -3.08
CA LEU A 47 -19.15 6.84 -2.31
C LEU A 47 -19.79 7.01 -0.93
N VAL A 48 -19.50 8.12 -0.24
CA VAL A 48 -20.08 8.41 1.08
C VAL A 48 -21.60 8.57 0.97
N PHE A 49 -22.09 9.28 -0.05
CA PHE A 49 -23.52 9.42 -0.28
C PHE A 49 -24.17 8.07 -0.63
N LEU A 50 -23.56 7.31 -1.53
CA LEU A 50 -24.03 6.00 -1.94
C LEU A 50 -24.15 5.05 -0.75
N ASN A 51 -23.15 5.02 0.13
CA ASN A 51 -23.17 4.19 1.34
C ASN A 51 -24.29 4.59 2.31
N LYS A 52 -24.67 5.88 2.34
CA LYS A 52 -25.72 6.39 3.23
C LYS A 52 -27.13 6.19 2.66
N ASN A 53 -27.31 6.39 1.36
CA ASN A 53 -28.64 6.48 0.73
C ASN A 53 -28.94 5.33 -0.25
N GLY A 54 -27.94 4.52 -0.62
CA GLY A 54 -28.09 3.40 -1.56
C GLY A 54 -28.27 3.79 -3.02
N LEU A 55 -28.11 5.08 -3.35
CA LEU A 55 -28.25 5.64 -4.70
C LEU A 55 -27.18 6.70 -4.99
N ASP A 56 -26.94 6.99 -6.26
CA ASP A 56 -25.99 8.04 -6.67
C ASP A 56 -26.59 9.44 -6.43
N PRO A 57 -25.81 10.40 -5.86
CA PRO A 57 -26.28 11.75 -5.60
C PRO A 57 -26.53 12.53 -6.90
N SER A 58 -27.54 13.40 -6.87
CA SER A 58 -27.65 14.51 -7.84
C SER A 58 -26.49 15.50 -7.68
N ASP A 59 -26.30 16.38 -8.67
CA ASP A 59 -25.23 17.38 -8.64
C ASP A 59 -25.35 18.34 -7.43
N GLU A 60 -26.56 18.66 -7.02
CA GLU A 60 -26.89 19.58 -5.92
C GLU A 60 -26.59 18.92 -4.57
N GLU A 61 -26.99 17.66 -4.41
CA GLU A 61 -26.65 16.86 -3.23
C GLU A 61 -25.15 16.63 -3.13
N HIS A 62 -24.47 16.38 -4.25
CA HIS A 62 -23.02 16.23 -4.30
C HIS A 62 -22.32 17.51 -3.82
N LYS A 63 -22.73 18.68 -4.32
CA LYS A 63 -22.17 19.98 -3.90
C LYS A 63 -22.41 20.25 -2.42
N ALA A 64 -23.63 19.96 -1.93
CA ALA A 64 -23.98 20.16 -0.53
C ALA A 64 -23.12 19.28 0.38
N LEU A 65 -23.01 17.98 0.07
CA LEU A 65 -22.22 17.03 0.85
C LEU A 65 -20.71 17.33 0.76
N ALA A 66 -20.22 17.75 -0.41
CA ALA A 66 -18.83 18.18 -0.57
C ALA A 66 -18.48 19.39 0.29
N LYS A 67 -19.43 20.31 0.51
CA LYS A 67 -19.27 21.46 1.40
C LYS A 67 -19.27 21.03 2.87
N GLU A 68 -20.16 20.11 3.26
CA GLU A 68 -20.24 19.55 4.61
C GLU A 68 -18.95 18.80 4.99
N LEU A 69 -18.46 17.92 4.11
CA LEU A 69 -17.29 17.07 4.36
C LEU A 69 -15.95 17.78 4.08
N LYS A 70 -15.95 19.07 3.75
CA LYS A 70 -14.75 19.78 3.28
C LYS A 70 -13.58 19.67 4.24
N ASP A 71 -13.84 19.78 5.54
CA ASP A 71 -12.83 19.76 6.60
C ASP A 71 -12.51 18.35 7.10
N ASP A 72 -13.36 17.37 6.80
CA ASP A 72 -13.21 15.96 7.18
C ASP A 72 -12.44 15.15 6.13
N MET A 73 -12.51 15.54 4.85
CA MET A 73 -11.76 14.86 3.78
C MET A 73 -10.26 15.17 3.85
N GLU A 74 -9.44 14.13 4.01
CA GLU A 74 -7.98 14.22 3.96
C GLU A 74 -7.34 13.28 2.95
N ARG A 75 -6.09 13.56 2.57
CA ARG A 75 -5.32 12.65 1.71
C ARG A 75 -4.87 11.46 2.51
N VAL A 76 -5.03 10.27 1.95
CA VAL A 76 -4.48 9.04 2.52
C VAL A 76 -2.96 9.18 2.54
N LYS A 77 -2.38 9.11 3.74
CA LYS A 77 -0.92 9.17 3.92
C LYS A 77 -0.33 7.79 3.62
N PRO A 78 0.79 7.71 2.88
CA PRO A 78 1.52 6.46 2.78
C PRO A 78 2.01 6.05 4.15
N THR A 79 1.68 4.83 4.54
CA THR A 79 2.24 4.20 5.74
C THR A 79 3.76 4.10 5.56
N ASN A 80 4.51 4.37 6.62
CA ASN A 80 5.94 4.11 6.59
C ASN A 80 6.11 2.61 6.35
N PRO A 81 6.80 2.20 5.26
CA PRO A 81 6.93 0.78 4.98
C PRO A 81 7.85 0.15 6.01
N GLU A 82 7.40 -0.96 6.58
CA GLU A 82 8.16 -1.75 7.55
C GLU A 82 8.12 -3.22 7.17
N CYS A 83 9.19 -3.95 7.47
CA CYS A 83 9.20 -5.38 7.30
C CYS A 83 8.31 -6.04 8.36
N PRO A 84 7.33 -6.89 8.00
CA PRO A 84 6.44 -7.55 8.97
C PRO A 84 7.17 -8.53 9.90
N PHE A 85 8.44 -8.84 9.60
CA PHE A 85 9.24 -9.80 10.34
C PHE A 85 10.47 -9.20 11.01
N CYS A 86 10.83 -7.97 10.65
CA CYS A 86 11.98 -7.27 11.19
C CYS A 86 11.54 -5.84 11.56
N PRO A 87 10.83 -5.66 12.69
CA PRO A 87 10.42 -4.34 13.15
C PRO A 87 11.64 -3.43 13.33
N GLY A 88 11.59 -2.22 12.79
CA GLY A 88 12.69 -1.25 12.86
C GLY A 88 13.85 -1.48 11.88
N ALA A 89 13.82 -2.54 11.06
CA ALA A 89 14.82 -2.76 10.02
C ALA A 89 14.72 -1.70 8.91
N HIS A 90 15.86 -1.35 8.32
CA HIS A 90 15.89 -0.45 7.18
C HIS A 90 15.39 -1.14 5.91
N LEU A 91 14.64 -0.43 5.10
CA LEU A 91 14.18 -0.89 3.80
C LEU A 91 14.88 -0.09 2.70
N SER A 92 15.57 -0.78 1.80
CA SER A 92 16.30 -0.16 0.70
C SER A 92 15.63 -0.42 -0.65
N SER A 93 15.66 0.59 -1.52
CA SER A 93 15.33 0.43 -2.95
C SER A 93 16.55 0.03 -3.80
N ASP A 94 17.76 0.09 -3.24
CA ASP A 94 19.01 -0.34 -3.87
C ASP A 94 19.31 -1.78 -3.44
N TRP A 95 18.75 -2.74 -4.19
CA TRP A 95 18.97 -4.17 -3.97
C TRP A 95 19.20 -4.88 -5.30
N GLN A 96 19.81 -6.06 -5.26
CA GLN A 96 20.24 -6.82 -6.45
C GLN A 96 19.99 -8.31 -6.30
N GLY A 97 19.67 -8.95 -7.43
CA GLY A 97 19.30 -10.36 -7.51
C GLY A 97 17.90 -10.61 -6.94
N TYR A 98 17.08 -11.38 -7.65
CA TYR A 98 15.69 -11.64 -7.27
C TYR A 98 15.46 -13.14 -7.14
N VAL A 99 14.95 -13.58 -6.00
CA VAL A 99 14.65 -14.98 -5.72
C VAL A 99 13.21 -15.09 -5.23
N VAL A 100 12.46 -16.01 -5.82
CA VAL A 100 11.12 -16.38 -5.35
C VAL A 100 11.22 -17.74 -4.68
N VAL A 101 10.91 -17.77 -3.38
CA VAL A 101 10.81 -19.01 -2.61
C VAL A 101 9.34 -19.36 -2.45
N LEU A 102 8.90 -20.43 -3.13
CA LEU A 102 7.52 -20.92 -3.02
C LEU A 102 7.34 -21.90 -1.87
N ASN A 103 8.29 -22.83 -1.71
CA ASN A 103 8.31 -23.81 -0.63
C ASN A 103 9.74 -23.93 -0.06
N PRO A 104 10.01 -23.32 1.11
CA PRO A 104 11.33 -23.35 1.75
C PRO A 104 11.86 -24.76 2.02
N GLU A 105 11.02 -25.69 2.48
CA GLU A 105 11.43 -27.04 2.88
C GLU A 105 11.92 -27.90 1.72
N ARG A 106 11.45 -27.61 0.50
CA ARG A 106 11.78 -28.38 -0.71
C ARG A 106 12.81 -27.68 -1.61
N SER A 107 13.32 -26.54 -1.19
CA SER A 107 14.15 -25.66 -2.01
C SER A 107 15.57 -25.64 -1.49
N GLU A 108 16.48 -26.22 -2.26
CA GLU A 108 17.92 -26.19 -1.96
C GLU A 108 18.45 -24.74 -1.90
N ILE A 109 17.93 -23.86 -2.77
CA ILE A 109 18.23 -22.42 -2.74
C ILE A 109 17.84 -21.82 -1.38
N SER A 110 16.71 -22.23 -0.82
CA SER A 110 16.25 -21.73 0.47
C SER A 110 17.14 -22.19 1.62
N SER A 111 17.62 -23.44 1.57
CA SER A 111 18.61 -23.94 2.53
C SER A 111 19.93 -23.18 2.46
N ILE A 112 20.44 -22.91 1.24
CA ILE A 112 21.68 -22.15 1.02
C ILE A 112 21.54 -20.70 1.53
N LEU A 113 20.39 -20.08 1.27
CA LEU A 113 20.12 -18.68 1.67
C LEU A 113 19.57 -18.55 3.09
N ASN A 114 19.43 -19.65 3.83
CA ASN A 114 18.82 -19.71 5.16
C ASN A 114 17.43 -19.03 5.23
N ILE A 115 16.60 -19.28 4.22
CA ILE A 115 15.24 -18.75 4.10
C ILE A 115 14.24 -19.80 4.61
N GLU A 116 13.50 -19.45 5.66
CA GLU A 116 12.49 -20.33 6.26
C GLU A 116 11.05 -20.02 5.81
N ARG A 117 10.83 -18.92 5.10
CA ARG A 117 9.48 -18.42 4.76
C ARG A 117 9.33 -18.19 3.27
N ALA A 118 8.18 -18.59 2.72
CA ALA A 118 7.87 -18.31 1.33
C ALA A 118 7.76 -16.80 1.07
N GLY A 119 8.19 -16.36 -0.11
CA GLY A 119 8.15 -14.97 -0.52
C GLY A 119 9.22 -14.59 -1.54
N ASN A 120 9.30 -13.29 -1.79
CA ASN A 120 10.26 -12.69 -2.71
C ASN A 120 11.43 -12.12 -1.90
N TYR A 121 12.64 -12.34 -2.37
CA TYR A 121 13.87 -12.00 -1.66
C TYR A 121 14.90 -11.39 -2.61
N ALA A 122 15.63 -10.42 -2.10
CA ALA A 122 16.83 -9.90 -2.74
C ALA A 122 18.03 -10.79 -2.38
N LEU A 123 18.99 -10.97 -3.30
CA LEU A 123 20.25 -11.64 -2.93
C LEU A 123 21.17 -10.69 -2.17
N LYS A 124 21.13 -9.40 -2.50
CA LYS A 124 21.94 -8.36 -1.90
C LYS A 124 21.10 -7.11 -1.66
N VAL A 125 21.21 -6.53 -0.48
CA VAL A 125 20.59 -5.25 -0.11
C VAL A 125 21.68 -4.25 0.20
N ASN A 126 21.72 -3.13 -0.52
CA ASN A 126 22.67 -2.05 -0.26
C ASN A 126 22.02 -1.07 0.72
N VAL A 127 22.60 -0.96 1.91
CA VAL A 127 22.22 0.05 2.92
C VAL A 127 23.26 1.16 2.83
N ARG A 128 22.83 2.39 2.56
CA ARG A 128 23.69 3.58 2.53
C ARG A 128 23.38 4.49 3.71
#